data_AF-A0A2K3M760-F1
#
_entry.id   AF-A0A2K3M760-F1
#
_cell.length_a   1.000
_cell.length_b   1.000
_cell.length_c   1.000
_cell.angle_alpha   90.00
_cell.angle_beta   90.00
_cell.angle_gamma   90.00
#
_symmetry.space_group_name_H-M   'P 1'
#
loop_
_entity.id
_entity.type
_entity.pdbx_description
1 polymer ?
#
loop_
_entity_poly.entity_id
_entity_poly.type
_entity_poly.pdbx_seq_one_letter_code
_entity_poly.pdbx_strand_id
1 'polypeptide(L)'
;MSNYEYPRLPRKEIVQVLSQFGIASVTENEISNPKSLVVLDLYTRILNHLDFLPEEDNDQLQFDSLERLENPDLHLGSVRVIKIYHKIKQMLTGLECPNKFTFNMADLVKPDPHRTEFFLGALLNFCLY
;
A
#
# COMPACT_ATOMS: atom_id res chain seq x y z
N MET A 1 -3.38 32.81 2.34
CA MET A 1 -3.10 31.50 1.71
C MET A 1 -3.56 30.45 2.70
N SER A 2 -4.55 29.63 2.33
CA SER A 2 -4.95 28.49 3.17
C SER A 2 -3.76 27.53 3.26
N ASN A 3 -3.28 27.27 4.48
CA ASN A 3 -2.27 26.23 4.74
C ASN A 3 -2.94 24.87 4.57
N TYR A 4 -3.24 24.47 3.34
CA TYR A 4 -3.74 23.14 3.04
C TYR A 4 -2.60 22.15 3.31
N GLU A 5 -2.67 21.48 4.45
CA GLU A 5 -1.83 20.34 4.74
C GLU A 5 -2.53 19.09 4.19
N TYR A 6 -1.80 18.26 3.45
CA TYR A 6 -2.35 17.03 2.90
C TYR A 6 -2.88 16.16 4.04
N PRO A 7 -4.09 15.57 3.93
CA PRO A 7 -4.71 14.86 5.02
C PRO A 7 -3.83 13.68 5.49
N ARG A 8 -3.64 13.61 6.80
CA ARG A 8 -2.80 12.61 7.46
C ARG A 8 -3.55 12.09 8.67
N LEU A 9 -3.42 10.79 8.90
CA LEU A 9 -3.93 10.14 10.11
C LEU A 9 -2.74 9.80 11.02
N PRO A 10 -2.79 10.13 12.32
CA PRO A 10 -1.80 9.64 13.28
C PRO A 10 -1.90 8.12 13.43
N ARG A 11 -0.82 7.47 13.89
CA ARG A 11 -0.77 5.99 14.04
C ARG A 11 -1.95 5.38 14.77
N LYS A 12 -2.39 6.02 15.85
CA LYS A 12 -3.55 5.57 16.63
C LYS A 12 -4.82 5.53 15.78
N GLU A 13 -5.06 6.56 14.97
CA GLU A 13 -6.20 6.61 14.06
C GLU A 13 -6.05 5.58 12.93
N ILE A 14 -4.84 5.39 12.40
CA ILE A 14 -4.55 4.33 11.41
C ILE A 14 -4.96 2.96 11.96
N VAL A 15 -4.54 2.61 13.19
CA VAL A 15 -4.90 1.34 13.83
C VAL A 15 -6.41 1.23 14.02
N GLN A 16 -7.06 2.31 14.47
CA GLN A 16 -8.51 2.33 14.67
C GLN A 16 -9.27 2.11 13.36
N VAL A 17 -8.89 2.83 12.30
CA VAL A 17 -9.52 2.72 10.98
C VAL A 17 -9.33 1.31 10.40
N LEU A 18 -8.11 0.76 10.46
CA LEU A 18 -7.84 -0.60 10.01
C LEU A 18 -8.72 -1.64 10.72
N SER A 19 -8.91 -1.48 12.03
CA SER A 19 -9.76 -2.38 12.81
C SER A 19 -11.25 -2.15 12.54
N GLN A 20 -11.69 -0.89 12.42
CA GLN A 20 -13.09 -0.51 12.23
C GLN A 20 -13.64 -1.03 10.90
N PHE A 21 -12.85 -0.93 9.84
CA PHE A 21 -13.22 -1.44 8.51
C PHE A 21 -12.93 -2.93 8.32
N GLY A 22 -12.44 -3.63 9.36
CA GLY A 22 -12.10 -5.05 9.28
C GLY A 22 -10.94 -5.36 8.33
N ILE A 23 -10.09 -4.38 8.01
CA ILE A 23 -8.96 -4.52 7.08
C ILE A 23 -7.83 -5.30 7.75
N ALA A 24 -7.43 -4.90 8.96
CA ALA A 24 -6.35 -5.56 9.70
C ALA A 24 -6.41 -5.25 11.20
N SER A 25 -5.89 -6.17 12.02
CA SER A 25 -5.65 -5.97 13.45
C SER A 25 -4.15 -5.85 13.69
N VAL A 26 -3.65 -4.61 13.70
CA VAL A 26 -2.23 -4.28 13.94
C VAL A 26 -2.08 -3.33 15.11
N THR A 27 -0.90 -3.32 15.73
CA THR A 27 -0.56 -2.42 16.82
C THR A 27 0.15 -1.16 16.33
N GLU A 28 0.13 -0.08 17.12
CA GLU A 28 0.93 1.12 16.81
C GLU A 28 2.43 0.83 16.70
N ASN A 29 2.91 -0.18 17.43
CA ASN A 29 4.32 -0.63 17.38
C ASN A 29 4.68 -1.27 16.03
N GLU A 30 3.75 -1.97 15.39
CA GLU A 30 3.98 -2.53 14.05
C GLU A 30 4.04 -1.45 12.97
N ILE A 31 3.41 -0.30 13.20
CA ILE A 31 3.52 0.87 12.32
C ILE A 31 4.81 1.66 12.62
N SER A 32 5.19 1.79 13.90
CA SER A 32 6.40 2.52 14.30
C SER A 32 7.70 1.74 14.04
N ASN A 33 7.62 0.41 13.94
CA ASN A 33 8.72 -0.46 13.56
C ASN A 33 8.27 -1.39 12.41
N PRO A 34 8.09 -0.84 11.20
CA PRO A 34 7.48 -1.56 10.11
C PRO A 34 8.39 -2.67 9.58
N LYS A 35 7.86 -3.89 9.55
CA LYS A 35 8.49 -5.02 8.86
C LYS A 35 7.95 -5.10 7.45
N SER A 36 8.83 -5.33 6.47
CA SER A 36 8.45 -5.39 5.05
C SER A 36 7.26 -6.33 4.79
N LEU A 37 7.27 -7.53 5.38
CA LEU A 37 6.16 -8.49 5.25
C LEU A 37 4.82 -7.95 5.78
N VAL A 38 4.84 -7.25 6.92
CA VAL A 38 3.64 -6.66 7.54
C VAL A 38 3.12 -5.51 6.68
N VAL A 39 4.01 -4.63 6.21
CA VAL A 39 3.66 -3.50 5.35
C VAL A 39 3.07 -3.98 4.02
N LEU A 40 3.68 -5.00 3.41
CA LEU A 40 3.20 -5.57 2.15
C LEU A 40 1.80 -6.20 2.31
N ASP A 41 1.59 -6.93 3.41
CA ASP A 41 0.29 -7.51 3.74
C ASP A 41 -0.76 -6.42 3.97
N LEU A 42 -0.43 -5.38 4.76
CA LEU A 42 -1.32 -4.24 5.01
C LEU A 42 -1.75 -3.54 3.71
N TYR A 43 -0.81 -3.18 2.85
CA TYR A 43 -1.15 -2.57 1.57
C TYR A 43 -1.98 -3.50 0.68
N THR A 44 -1.70 -4.82 0.68
CA THR A 44 -2.53 -5.78 -0.05
C THR A 44 -3.98 -5.73 0.43
N ARG A 45 -4.20 -5.78 1.76
CA ARG A 45 -5.55 -5.76 2.35
C ARG A 45 -6.27 -4.44 2.13
N ILE A 46 -5.57 -3.31 2.22
CA ILE A 46 -6.13 -1.99 1.93
C ILE A 46 -6.58 -1.92 0.46
N LEU A 47 -5.71 -2.32 -0.47
CA LEU A 47 -6.04 -2.29 -1.89
C LEU A 47 -7.19 -3.25 -2.24
N ASN A 48 -7.28 -4.42 -1.59
CA ASN A 48 -8.42 -5.33 -1.74
C ASN A 48 -9.71 -4.72 -1.18
N HIS A 49 -9.66 -4.10 -0.01
CA HIS A 49 -10.82 -3.43 0.59
C HIS A 49 -11.38 -2.31 -0.27
N LEU A 50 -10.52 -1.66 -1.06
CA LEU A 50 -10.87 -0.57 -1.96
C LEU A 50 -11.19 -1.02 -3.39
N ASP A 51 -11.33 -2.34 -3.62
CA ASP A 51 -11.53 -2.95 -4.94
C ASP A 51 -10.48 -2.50 -5.99
N PHE A 52 -9.29 -2.08 -5.54
CA PHE A 52 -8.20 -1.61 -6.39
C PHE A 52 -7.27 -2.76 -6.87
N LEU A 53 -7.50 -3.95 -6.32
CA LEU A 53 -6.94 -5.23 -6.72
C LEU A 53 -8.07 -6.22 -7.11
N PRO A 54 -8.83 -5.97 -8.19
CA PRO A 54 -9.86 -6.91 -8.62
C PRO A 54 -9.23 -8.26 -9.02
N GLU A 55 -9.88 -9.35 -8.62
CA GLU A 55 -9.43 -10.73 -8.88
C GLU A 55 -9.34 -11.05 -10.38
N GLU A 56 -10.21 -10.45 -11.20
CA GLU A 56 -10.37 -10.77 -12.63
C GLU A 56 -9.23 -10.24 -13.53
N ASP A 57 -8.54 -9.15 -13.13
CA ASP A 57 -7.36 -8.63 -13.86
C ASP A 57 -6.08 -9.41 -13.52
N ASN A 58 -6.14 -10.33 -12.55
CA ASN A 58 -4.97 -10.81 -11.84
C ASN A 58 -4.31 -12.05 -12.46
N ASP A 59 -5.09 -13.05 -12.86
CA ASP A 59 -4.52 -14.35 -13.17
C ASP A 59 -4.14 -14.50 -14.66
N GLN A 60 -5.00 -14.11 -15.60
CA GLN A 60 -4.71 -14.37 -17.01
C GLN A 60 -3.57 -13.51 -17.59
N LEU A 61 -3.54 -12.20 -17.34
CA LEU A 61 -2.52 -11.32 -17.93
C LEU A 61 -1.13 -11.45 -17.27
N GLN A 62 -1.06 -11.84 -16.00
CA GLN A 62 0.22 -12.04 -15.31
C GLN A 62 0.87 -13.37 -15.69
N PHE A 63 0.10 -14.45 -15.83
CA PHE A 63 0.66 -15.75 -16.22
C PHE A 63 1.31 -15.70 -17.61
N ASP A 64 0.65 -15.09 -18.59
CA ASP A 64 1.16 -14.97 -19.97
C ASP A 64 2.48 -14.18 -20.09
N SER A 65 2.71 -13.22 -19.20
CA SER A 65 3.94 -12.41 -19.18
C SER A 65 5.05 -13.06 -18.35
N LEU A 66 4.69 -13.79 -17.28
CA LEU A 66 5.60 -14.51 -16.41
C LEU A 66 6.28 -15.69 -17.12
N GLU A 67 5.55 -16.43 -17.96
CA GLU A 67 6.08 -17.57 -18.74
C GLU A 67 7.27 -17.19 -19.66
N ARG A 68 7.44 -15.89 -19.95
CA ARG A 68 8.56 -15.36 -20.74
C ARG A 68 9.81 -15.08 -19.91
N LEU A 69 9.71 -15.11 -18.59
CA LEU A 69 10.86 -14.93 -17.69
C LEU A 69 11.60 -16.25 -17.52
N GLU A 70 12.92 -16.16 -17.36
CA GLU A 70 13.72 -17.32 -16.99
C GLU A 70 13.41 -17.70 -15.53
N ASN A 71 12.97 -18.94 -15.30
CA ASN A 71 12.56 -19.47 -13.99
C ASN A 71 11.39 -18.70 -13.35
N PRO A 72 10.18 -18.71 -13.97
CA PRO A 72 9.02 -17.91 -13.54
C PRO A 72 8.67 -18.08 -12.06
N ASP A 73 8.82 -19.29 -11.52
CA ASP A 73 8.51 -19.61 -10.12
C ASP A 73 9.35 -18.79 -9.12
N LEU A 74 10.58 -18.41 -9.49
CA LEU A 74 11.46 -17.61 -8.65
C LEU A 74 11.03 -16.14 -8.57
N HIS A 75 10.16 -15.68 -9.49
CA HIS A 75 9.75 -14.28 -9.60
C HIS A 75 8.39 -13.98 -8.98
N LEU A 76 7.64 -14.99 -8.54
CA LEU A 76 6.28 -14.83 -8.00
C LEU A 76 6.20 -13.77 -6.88
N GLY A 77 7.15 -13.80 -5.96
CA GLY A 77 7.24 -12.80 -4.88
C GLY A 77 7.53 -11.39 -5.38
N SER A 78 8.47 -11.25 -6.32
CA SER A 78 8.85 -9.96 -6.92
C SER A 78 7.70 -9.35 -7.71
N VAL A 79 6.98 -10.16 -8.50
CA VAL A 79 5.82 -9.72 -9.28
C VAL A 79 4.73 -9.17 -8.37
N ARG A 80 4.44 -9.86 -7.27
CA ARG A 80 3.48 -9.37 -6.26
C ARG A 80 3.88 -8.00 -5.71
N VAL A 81 5.15 -7.83 -5.31
CA VAL A 81 5.65 -6.55 -4.78
C VAL A 81 5.58 -5.44 -5.83
N ILE A 82 5.99 -5.72 -7.06
CA ILE A 82 5.92 -4.77 -8.18
C ILE A 82 4.48 -4.37 -8.49
N LYS A 83 3.54 -5.32 -8.44
CA LYS A 83 2.11 -5.05 -8.66
C LYS A 83 1.57 -4.09 -7.60
N ILE A 84 1.81 -4.40 -6.32
CA ILE A 84 1.38 -3.57 -5.19
C ILE A 84 1.99 -2.17 -5.30
N TYR A 85 3.28 -2.07 -5.63
CA TYR A 85 3.96 -0.79 -5.86
C TYR A 85 3.25 0.07 -6.93
N HIS A 86 2.93 -0.51 -8.09
CA HIS A 86 2.24 0.21 -9.16
C HIS A 86 0.83 0.64 -8.77
N LYS A 87 0.07 -0.24 -8.09
CA LYS A 87 -1.29 0.05 -7.64
C LYS A 87 -1.35 1.16 -6.60
N ILE A 88 -0.45 1.14 -5.60
CA ILE A 88 -0.33 2.23 -4.62
C ILE A 88 -0.01 3.54 -5.33
N LYS A 89 0.95 3.54 -6.28
CA LYS A 89 1.28 4.75 -7.03
C LYS A 89 0.10 5.30 -7.82
N GLN A 90 -0.65 4.44 -8.52
CA GLN A 90 -1.85 4.84 -9.24
C GLN A 90 -2.88 5.48 -8.30
N MET A 91 -3.12 4.87 -7.14
CA MET A 91 -4.05 5.40 -6.15
C MET A 91 -3.57 6.74 -5.58
N LEU A 92 -2.29 6.86 -5.19
CA LEU A 92 -1.71 8.12 -4.70
C LEU A 92 -1.76 9.24 -5.74
N THR A 93 -1.61 8.91 -7.03
CA THR A 93 -1.83 9.88 -8.12
C THR A 93 -3.30 10.31 -8.19
N GLY A 94 -4.24 9.36 -8.07
CA GLY A 94 -5.68 9.67 -8.02
C GLY A 94 -6.09 10.51 -6.80
N LEU A 95 -5.40 10.36 -5.67
CA LEU A 95 -5.58 11.17 -4.46
C LEU A 95 -4.85 12.52 -4.51
N GLU A 96 -4.21 12.86 -5.62
CA GLU A 96 -3.42 14.09 -5.78
C GLU A 96 -2.34 14.26 -4.68
N CYS A 97 -1.73 13.14 -4.26
CA CYS A 97 -0.68 13.14 -3.26
C CYS A 97 0.50 14.04 -3.70
N PRO A 98 0.99 14.97 -2.86
CA PRO A 98 1.96 15.97 -3.28
C PRO A 98 3.23 15.33 -3.86
N ASN A 99 3.68 15.81 -5.01
CA ASN A 99 4.85 15.26 -5.74
C ASN A 99 6.14 15.16 -4.90
N LYS A 100 6.30 16.01 -3.87
CA LYS A 100 7.41 15.93 -2.91
C LYS A 100 7.44 14.61 -2.12
N PHE A 101 6.32 13.91 -2.04
CA PHE A 101 6.16 12.59 -1.43
C PHE A 101 6.01 11.53 -2.51
N THR A 102 7.14 11.13 -3.10
CA THR A 102 7.13 10.01 -4.06
C THR A 102 7.14 8.68 -3.32
N PHE A 103 6.14 7.82 -3.57
CA PHE A 103 6.16 6.42 -3.16
C PHE A 103 7.16 5.64 -4.03
N ASN A 104 8.08 4.93 -3.39
CA ASN A 104 9.16 4.21 -4.03
C ASN A 104 9.23 2.76 -3.52
N MET A 105 10.06 1.92 -4.15
CA MET A 105 10.15 0.51 -3.79
C MET A 105 10.65 0.27 -2.36
N ALA A 106 11.51 1.16 -1.84
CA ALA A 106 12.00 1.06 -0.46
C ALA A 106 10.87 1.17 0.56
N ASP A 107 9.78 1.87 0.26
CA ASP A 107 8.59 1.93 1.12
C ASP A 107 7.91 0.58 1.32
N LEU A 108 8.19 -0.40 0.47
CA LEU A 108 7.72 -1.78 0.60
C LEU A 108 8.81 -2.72 1.15
N VAL A 109 10.03 -2.66 0.59
CA VAL A 109 11.10 -3.64 0.90
C VAL A 109 11.92 -3.27 2.13
N LYS A 110 12.03 -1.98 2.45
CA LYS A 110 12.77 -1.45 3.60
C LYS A 110 12.01 -0.24 4.19
N PRO A 111 10.81 -0.48 4.72
CA PRO A 111 9.90 0.59 5.07
C PRO A 111 10.49 1.49 6.16
N ASP A 112 10.38 2.80 5.95
CA ASP A 112 10.67 3.81 6.95
C ASP A 112 9.41 4.09 7.80
N PRO A 113 9.50 4.20 9.14
CA PRO A 113 8.34 4.42 10.00
C PRO A 113 7.52 5.66 9.64
N HIS A 114 8.18 6.80 9.37
CA HIS A 114 7.49 8.06 9.08
C HIS A 114 6.80 8.02 7.72
N ARG A 115 7.45 7.40 6.74
CA ARG A 115 6.88 7.22 5.41
C ARG A 115 5.72 6.22 5.42
N THR A 116 5.86 5.13 6.18
CA THR A 116 4.79 4.12 6.36
C THR A 116 3.54 4.76 6.95
N GLU A 117 3.69 5.53 8.03
CA GLU A 117 2.60 6.29 8.64
C GLU A 117 1.97 7.29 7.65
N PHE A 118 2.80 8.06 6.93
CA PHE A 118 2.31 9.03 5.95
C PHE A 118 1.46 8.38 4.86
N PHE A 119 1.95 7.33 4.21
CA PHE A 119 1.24 6.70 3.10
C PHE A 119 0.04 5.87 3.56
N LEU A 120 0.13 5.16 4.68
CA LEU A 120 -1.05 4.48 5.25
C LEU A 120 -2.14 5.49 5.61
N GLY A 121 -1.77 6.60 6.27
CA GLY A 121 -2.72 7.67 6.60
C GLY A 121 -3.35 8.28 5.36
N ALA A 122 -2.57 8.51 4.31
CA ALA A 122 -3.08 9.02 3.03
C ALA A 122 -4.13 8.10 2.40
N LEU A 123 -3.85 6.79 2.32
CA LEU A 123 -4.75 5.82 1.72
C LEU A 123 -6.00 5.57 2.58
N LEU A 124 -5.85 5.51 3.90
CA LEU A 124 -6.95 5.26 4.81
C LEU A 124 -7.85 6.47 5.01
N ASN A 125 -7.32 7.69 4.84
CA ASN A 125 -8.15 8.89 4.82
C ASN A 125 -9.17 8.84 3.68
N PHE A 126 -8.85 8.21 2.55
CA PHE A 126 -9.82 7.95 1.48
C PHE A 126 -10.95 7.00 1.93
N CYS A 127 -10.71 6.05 2.84
CA CYS A 127 -11.78 5.21 3.36
C CYS A 127 -12.79 5.98 4.24
N LEU A 128 -12.42 7.18 4.70
CA LEU A 128 -13.24 7.99 5.61
C LEU A 128 -14.12 9.03 4.88
N TYR A 129 -13.85 9.31 3.60
CA TYR A 129 -14.52 10.37 2.82
C TYR A 129 -14.83 9.90 1.40
#